data_AF-A0A7K8WH13-F1
#
_entry.id   AF-A0A7K8WH13-F1
#
_cell.length_a   1.000
_cell.length_b   1.000
_cell.length_c   1.000
_cell.angle_alpha   90.00
_cell.angle_beta   90.00
_cell.angle_gamma   90.00
#
_symmetry.space_group_name_H-M   'P 1'
#
loop_
_entity.id
_entity.type
_entity.pdbx_description
1 polymer ?
#
loop_
_entity_poly.entity_id
_entity_poly.type
_entity_poly.pdbx_seq_one_letter_code
_entity_poly.pdbx_strand_id
1 'polypeptide(L)'
;ESIKTVLRSPENRILIKRMLIKCADISNPCRPIEQCIEWAGRISEEYFAQTDEERRQGLPVVMPVFDRNTCSIPKSQLSFIDYFIIDMFDAWDAFADLPNLMEHLNNNIKYWKGLDGRNLRVLRPPPE
;
A
#
# COMPACT_ATOMS: atom_id res chain seq x y z
N GLU A 1 -19.27 22.77 -22.08
CA GLU A 1 -19.12 23.25 -20.69
C GLU A 1 -17.63 23.36 -20.36
N SER A 2 -17.17 24.37 -19.61
CA SER A 2 -15.72 24.48 -19.33
C SER A 2 -15.29 23.41 -18.32
N ILE A 3 -14.06 22.89 -18.44
CA ILE A 3 -13.49 21.93 -17.47
C ILE A 3 -13.58 22.49 -16.04
N LYS A 4 -13.35 23.79 -15.87
CA LYS A 4 -13.47 24.47 -14.57
C LYS A 4 -14.89 24.41 -14.00
N THR A 5 -15.91 24.44 -14.85
CA THR A 5 -17.32 24.34 -14.42
C THR A 5 -17.63 22.93 -13.95
N VAL A 6 -17.22 21.92 -14.73
CA VAL A 6 -17.40 20.50 -14.39
C VAL A 6 -16.74 20.16 -13.05
N LEU A 7 -15.47 20.55 -12.84
CA LEU A 7 -14.73 20.28 -11.60
C LEU A 7 -15.31 20.99 -10.36
N ARG A 8 -16.09 22.06 -10.57
CA ARG A 8 -16.66 22.87 -9.48
C ARG A 8 -18.08 22.44 -9.08
N SER A 9 -18.70 21.52 -9.81
CA SER A 9 -20.01 21.00 -9.41
C SER A 9 -19.93 20.37 -8.01
N PRO A 10 -20.98 20.48 -7.18
CA PRO A 10 -20.98 19.88 -5.84
C PRO A 10 -20.64 18.39 -5.85
N GLU A 11 -21.13 17.65 -6.83
CA GLU A 11 -20.95 16.20 -6.98
C GLU A 11 -19.48 15.87 -7.26
N ASN A 12 -18.86 16.56 -8.22
CA ASN A 12 -17.46 16.32 -8.56
C ASN A 12 -16.52 16.78 -7.45
N ARG A 13 -16.84 17.87 -6.74
CA ARG A 13 -16.07 18.29 -5.56
C ARG A 13 -16.11 17.25 -4.44
N ILE A 14 -17.25 16.56 -4.25
CA ILE A 14 -17.35 15.46 -3.29
C ILE A 14 -16.50 14.27 -3.75
N LEU A 15 -16.54 13.91 -5.03
CA LEU A 15 -15.72 12.83 -5.57
C LEU A 15 -14.22 13.11 -5.44
N ILE A 16 -13.78 14.34 -5.76
CA ILE A 16 -12.38 14.78 -5.60
C ILE A 16 -11.94 14.67 -4.14
N LYS A 17 -12.78 15.10 -3.19
CA LYS A 17 -12.49 14.98 -1.75
C LYS A 17 -12.40 13.53 -1.29
N ARG A 18 -13.28 12.65 -1.80
CA ARG A 18 -13.23 11.21 -1.53
C ARG A 18 -11.95 10.59 -2.07
N MET A 19 -11.55 10.94 -3.28
CA MET A 19 -10.30 10.46 -3.87
C MET A 19 -9.09 10.95 -3.08
N LEU A 20 -9.05 12.23 -2.72
CA LEU A 20 -7.99 12.83 -1.91
C LEU A 20 -7.80 12.09 -0.58
N ILE A 21 -8.89 11.87 0.18
CA ILE A 21 -8.78 11.19 1.47
C ILE A 21 -8.37 9.72 1.31
N LYS A 22 -8.88 9.03 0.28
CA LYS A 22 -8.51 7.63 0.01
C LYS A 22 -7.04 7.50 -0.38
N CYS A 23 -6.53 8.38 -1.24
CA CYS A 23 -5.11 8.38 -1.60
C CYS A 23 -4.25 8.69 -0.38
N ALA A 24 -4.65 9.65 0.46
CA ALA A 24 -3.92 9.97 1.68
C ALA A 24 -3.81 8.76 2.63
N ASP A 25 -4.92 8.06 2.84
CA ASP A 25 -5.06 6.93 3.77
C ASP A 25 -4.10 5.78 3.46
N ILE A 26 -3.99 5.39 2.19
CA ILE A 26 -3.12 4.30 1.74
C ILE A 26 -1.89 4.79 0.96
N SER A 27 -1.37 5.97 1.31
CA SER A 27 -0.20 6.58 0.66
C SER A 27 1.15 5.99 1.04
N ASN A 28 1.20 5.03 1.97
CA ASN A 28 2.45 4.48 2.50
C ASN A 28 3.43 3.95 1.43
N PRO A 29 2.98 3.26 0.36
CA PRO A 29 3.87 2.83 -0.72
C PRO A 29 4.49 3.96 -1.54
N CYS A 30 3.96 5.18 -1.44
CA CYS A 30 4.45 6.37 -2.14
C CYS A 30 5.34 7.27 -1.26
N ARG A 31 5.78 6.76 -0.09
CA ARG A 31 6.66 7.50 0.84
C ARG A 31 8.13 7.15 0.63
N PRO A 32 9.08 7.98 1.12
CA PRO A 32 10.48 7.59 1.22
C PRO A 32 10.64 6.18 1.81
N ILE A 33 11.61 5.42 1.31
CA ILE A 33 11.73 3.97 1.55
C ILE A 33 11.69 3.59 3.04
N GLU A 34 12.35 4.36 3.90
CA GLU A 34 12.37 4.09 5.34
C GLU A 34 10.97 4.16 5.98
N GLN A 35 10.14 5.10 5.53
CA GLN A 35 8.75 5.22 5.98
C GLN A 35 7.88 4.11 5.38
N CYS A 36 8.08 3.76 4.11
CA CYS A 36 7.36 2.66 3.46
C CYS A 36 7.60 1.34 4.19
N ILE A 37 8.85 1.03 4.54
CA ILE A 37 9.23 -0.16 5.29
C ILE A 37 8.59 -0.16 6.68
N GLU A 38 8.69 0.96 7.40
CA GLU A 38 8.11 1.08 8.75
C GLU A 38 6.60 0.82 8.74
N TRP A 39 5.86 1.45 7.81
CA TRP A 39 4.42 1.26 7.70
C TRP A 39 4.04 -0.16 7.27
N ALA A 40 4.80 -0.77 6.36
CA ALA A 40 4.62 -2.17 5.99
C ALA A 40 4.81 -3.11 7.19
N GLY A 41 5.79 -2.82 8.06
CA GLY A 41 6.01 -3.59 9.29
C GLY A 41 4.86 -3.46 10.28
N ARG A 42 4.40 -2.23 10.54
CA ARG A 42 3.29 -1.98 11.47
C ARG A 42 2.00 -2.69 11.06
N ILE A 43 1.58 -2.53 9.81
CA ILE A 43 0.34 -3.15 9.34
C ILE A 43 0.45 -4.68 9.27
N SER A 44 1.64 -5.21 8.95
CA SER A 44 1.86 -6.67 8.97
C SER A 44 1.70 -7.22 10.38
N GLU A 45 2.29 -6.59 11.40
CA GLU A 45 2.15 -7.05 12.78
C GLU A 45 0.70 -6.96 13.27
N GLU A 46 -0.04 -5.93 12.89
CA GLU A 46 -1.47 -5.81 13.22
C GLU A 46 -2.28 -7.00 12.64
N TYR A 47 -2.05 -7.35 11.37
CA TYR A 47 -2.70 -8.50 10.73
C TYR A 47 -2.25 -9.84 11.30
N PHE A 48 -0.97 -9.96 11.69
CA PHE A 48 -0.47 -11.15 12.35
C PHE A 48 -1.12 -11.34 13.71
N ALA A 49 -1.23 -10.28 14.52
CA ALA A 49 -1.89 -10.32 15.81
C ALA A 49 -3.37 -10.73 15.69
N GLN A 50 -4.09 -10.21 14.69
CA GLN A 50 -5.47 -10.65 14.41
C GLN A 50 -5.52 -12.14 14.05
N THR A 51 -4.66 -12.59 13.13
CA THR A 51 -4.64 -13.99 12.68
C THR A 51 -4.32 -14.97 13.81
N ASP A 52 -3.40 -14.61 14.70
CA ASP A 52 -3.07 -15.41 15.89
C ASP A 52 -4.27 -15.51 16.84
N GLU A 53 -4.95 -14.38 17.08
CA GLU A 53 -6.09 -14.32 17.99
C GLU A 53 -7.32 -15.07 17.45
N GLU A 54 -7.58 -14.97 16.14
CA GLU A 54 -8.61 -15.76 15.46
C GLU A 54 -8.38 -17.26 15.67
N ARG A 55 -7.14 -17.73 15.49
CA ARG A 55 -6.78 -19.14 15.75
C ARG A 55 -6.91 -19.53 17.22
N ARG A 56 -6.43 -18.67 18.12
CA ARG A 56 -6.45 -18.93 19.57
C ARG A 56 -7.88 -19.08 20.09
N GLN A 57 -8.81 -18.29 19.57
CA GLN A 57 -10.23 -18.36 19.93
C GLN A 57 -11.02 -19.42 19.14
N GLY A 58 -10.41 -20.08 18.14
CA GLY A 58 -11.10 -21.02 17.26
C GLY A 58 -12.10 -20.33 16.31
N LEU A 59 -11.89 -19.06 15.99
CA LEU A 59 -12.68 -18.30 15.03
C LEU A 59 -12.25 -18.62 13.58
N PRO A 60 -13.12 -18.40 12.59
CA PRO A 60 -12.73 -18.46 11.18
C PRO A 60 -11.63 -17.44 10.87
N VAL A 61 -10.49 -17.89 10.36
CA VAL A 61 -9.38 -17.00 9.98
C VAL A 61 -9.71 -16.29 8.67
N VAL A 62 -9.84 -14.95 8.71
CA VAL A 62 -10.27 -14.17 7.54
C VAL A 62 -9.10 -13.70 6.67
N MET A 63 -7.89 -13.68 7.23
CA MET A 63 -6.66 -13.24 6.55
C MET A 63 -5.60 -14.36 6.51
N PRO A 64 -5.89 -15.54 5.92
CA PRO A 64 -5.02 -16.71 6.02
C PRO A 64 -3.61 -16.53 5.43
N VAL A 65 -3.42 -15.55 4.55
CA VAL A 65 -2.11 -15.21 3.95
C VAL A 65 -1.23 -14.39 4.91
N PHE A 66 -1.84 -13.69 5.86
CA PHE A 66 -1.15 -12.86 6.86
C PHE A 66 -0.94 -13.64 8.17
N ASP A 67 -0.28 -14.79 8.04
CA ASP A 67 0.24 -15.56 9.17
C ASP A 67 1.73 -15.27 9.34
N ARG A 68 2.16 -14.83 10.53
CA ARG A 68 3.57 -14.48 10.81
C ARG A 68 4.55 -15.62 10.48
N ASN A 69 4.10 -16.86 10.48
CA ASN A 69 4.93 -18.04 10.24
C ASN A 69 5.14 -18.34 8.74
N THR A 70 4.27 -17.82 7.86
CA THR A 70 4.27 -18.19 6.44
C THR A 70 4.26 -16.98 5.49
N CYS A 71 3.80 -15.83 5.95
CA CYS A 71 3.67 -14.62 5.15
C CYS A 71 5.04 -14.14 4.63
N SER A 72 5.07 -13.71 3.37
CA SER A 72 6.18 -12.96 2.80
C SER A 72 5.74 -11.49 2.72
N ILE A 73 6.28 -10.65 3.59
CA ILE A 73 5.91 -9.22 3.60
C ILE A 73 6.21 -8.56 2.25
N PRO A 74 7.39 -8.76 1.61
CA PRO A 74 7.67 -8.18 0.30
C PRO A 74 6.64 -8.59 -0.77
N LYS A 75 6.27 -9.88 -0.81
CA LYS A 75 5.27 -10.37 -1.76
C LYS A 75 3.89 -9.79 -1.50
N SER A 76 3.47 -9.73 -0.24
CA SER A 76 2.20 -9.12 0.16
C SER A 76 2.13 -7.63 -0.17
N GLN A 77 3.23 -6.88 0.02
CA GLN A 77 3.32 -5.48 -0.37
C GLN A 77 3.22 -5.32 -1.89
N LEU A 78 3.91 -6.16 -2.67
CA LEU A 78 3.80 -6.13 -4.14
C LEU A 78 2.36 -6.41 -4.60
N SER A 79 1.69 -7.41 -4.03
CA SER A 79 0.29 -7.72 -4.36
C SER A 79 -0.66 -6.58 -3.98
N PHE A 80 -0.47 -5.94 -2.82
CA PHE A 80 -1.27 -4.78 -2.43
C PHE A 80 -1.06 -3.60 -3.37
N ILE A 81 0.20 -3.33 -3.75
CA ILE A 81 0.53 -2.25 -4.67
C ILE A 81 -0.11 -2.49 -6.04
N ASP A 82 0.05 -3.69 -6.59
CA ASP A 82 -0.50 -4.09 -7.89
C ASP A 82 -2.04 -3.99 -7.91
N TYR A 83 -2.70 -4.46 -6.85
CA TYR A 83 -4.16 -4.56 -6.84
C TYR A 83 -4.87 -3.23 -6.51
N PHE A 84 -4.27 -2.36 -5.70
CA PHE A 84 -4.95 -1.14 -5.22
C PHE A 84 -4.23 0.16 -5.53
N ILE A 85 -2.91 0.17 -5.58
CA ILE A 85 -2.12 1.41 -5.52
C ILE A 85 -1.82 1.93 -6.91
N ILE A 86 -1.39 1.08 -7.84
CA ILE A 86 -0.97 1.50 -9.19
C ILE A 86 -2.07 2.32 -9.87
N ASP A 87 -3.23 1.71 -10.14
CA ASP A 87 -4.31 2.40 -10.87
C ASP A 87 -4.85 3.62 -10.11
N MET A 88 -4.92 3.54 -8.78
CA MET A 88 -5.44 4.63 -7.96
C MET A 88 -4.51 5.84 -7.97
N PHE A 89 -3.20 5.63 -7.82
CA PHE A 89 -2.23 6.72 -7.83
C PHE A 89 -1.92 7.21 -9.25
N ASP A 90 -1.96 6.35 -10.28
CA ASP A 90 -1.84 6.77 -11.67
C ASP A 90 -2.98 7.75 -12.05
N ALA A 91 -4.23 7.42 -11.68
CA ALA A 91 -5.37 8.29 -11.92
C ALA A 91 -5.28 9.60 -11.12
N TRP A 92 -4.75 9.54 -9.89
CA TRP A 92 -4.63 10.71 -9.03
C TRP A 92 -3.47 11.63 -9.45
N ASP A 93 -2.35 11.06 -9.89
CA ASP A 93 -1.21 11.78 -10.48
C ASP A 93 -1.62 12.49 -11.76
N ALA A 94 -2.34 11.82 -12.66
CA ALA A 94 -2.88 12.45 -13.87
C ALA A 94 -3.82 13.63 -13.58
N PHE A 95 -4.48 13.63 -12.42
CA PHE A 95 -5.36 14.73 -11.99
C PHE A 95 -4.62 15.86 -11.25
N ALA A 96 -3.63 15.54 -10.42
CA ALA A 96 -3.06 16.45 -9.43
C ALA A 96 -1.56 16.73 -9.58
N ASP A 97 -0.87 16.08 -10.53
CA ASP A 97 0.57 16.19 -10.82
C ASP A 97 1.44 15.93 -9.58
N LEU A 98 1.73 14.65 -9.32
CA LEU A 98 2.37 14.13 -8.12
C LEU A 98 3.66 13.32 -8.42
N PRO A 99 4.59 13.83 -9.26
CA PRO A 99 5.72 13.06 -9.76
C PRO A 99 6.62 12.50 -8.65
N ASN A 100 6.76 13.23 -7.54
CA ASN A 100 7.56 12.79 -6.39
C ASN A 100 6.98 11.53 -5.71
N LEU A 101 5.65 11.42 -5.62
CA LEU A 101 4.99 10.23 -5.05
C LEU A 101 5.16 9.03 -5.99
N MET A 102 5.04 9.26 -7.30
CA MET A 102 5.21 8.22 -8.32
C MET A 102 6.66 7.72 -8.39
N GLU A 103 7.65 8.60 -8.20
CA GLU A 103 9.05 8.20 -8.10
C GLU A 103 9.29 7.30 -6.88
N HIS A 104 8.77 7.69 -5.70
CA HIS A 104 8.86 6.86 -4.50
C HIS A 104 8.17 5.50 -4.68
N LEU A 105 6.97 5.48 -5.24
CA LEU A 105 6.24 4.24 -5.53
C LEU A 105 7.08 3.29 -6.39
N ASN A 106 7.65 3.80 -7.49
CA ASN A 106 8.50 3.01 -8.38
C ASN A 106 9.76 2.47 -7.68
N ASN A 107 10.41 3.29 -6.85
CA ASN A 107 11.59 2.87 -6.10
C ASN A 107 11.25 1.81 -5.04
N ASN A 108 10.11 1.95 -4.36
CA ASN A 108 9.65 0.98 -3.37
C ASN A 108 9.22 -0.34 -4.02
N ILE A 109 8.60 -0.33 -5.20
CA ILE A 109 8.33 -1.54 -5.99
C ILE A 109 9.63 -2.29 -6.30
N LYS A 110 10.68 -1.58 -6.73
CA LYS A 110 12.00 -2.19 -7.00
C LYS A 110 12.60 -2.79 -5.74
N TYR A 111 12.48 -2.11 -4.60
CA TYR A 111 12.94 -2.60 -3.31
C TYR A 111 12.27 -3.94 -2.94
N TRP A 112 10.94 -3.99 -2.95
CA TRP A 112 10.19 -5.20 -2.62
C TRP A 112 10.46 -6.34 -3.61
N LYS A 113 10.54 -6.05 -4.92
CA LYS A 113 10.96 -7.04 -5.93
C LYS A 113 12.36 -7.59 -5.66
N GLY A 114 13.29 -6.74 -5.20
CA GLY A 114 14.65 -7.15 -4.86
C GLY A 114 14.72 -8.06 -3.62
N LEU A 115 13.81 -7.92 -2.67
CA LEU A 115 13.69 -8.85 -1.53
C LEU A 115 13.02 -10.15 -1.95
N ASP A 116 11.90 -10.08 -2.67
CA ASP A 116 11.16 -11.26 -3.15
C ASP A 116 12.01 -12.12 -4.10
N GLY A 117 12.74 -11.50 -5.03
CA GLY A 117 13.67 -12.20 -5.93
C GLY A 117 14.83 -12.92 -5.22
N ARG A 118 15.13 -12.54 -3.97
CA ARG A 118 16.09 -13.24 -3.08
C ARG A 118 15.41 -14.21 -2.11
N ASN A 119 14.10 -14.45 -2.26
CA ASN A 119 13.26 -15.25 -1.37
C ASN A 119 13.28 -14.77 0.10
N LEU A 120 13.51 -13.47 0.33
CA LEU A 120 13.46 -12.89 1.66
C LEU A 120 12.00 -12.56 2.01
N ARG A 121 11.54 -13.03 3.18
CA ARG A 121 10.18 -12.78 3.69
C ARG A 121 10.09 -11.58 4.63
N VAL A 122 11.24 -11.04 5.01
CA VAL A 122 11.42 -9.99 6.01
C VAL A 122 11.42 -8.59 5.39
N LEU A 123 11.28 -7.57 6.22
CA LEU A 123 11.21 -6.16 5.83
C LEU A 123 12.54 -5.59 5.29
N ARG A 124 13.67 -6.16 5.71
CA ARG A 124 15.02 -5.67 5.37
C ARG A 124 15.94 -6.84 5.06
N PRO A 125 16.94 -6.67 4.18
CA PRO A 125 17.97 -7.70 4.01
C PRO A 125 18.78 -7.88 5.30
N PRO A 126 19.39 -9.06 5.51
CA PRO A 126 20.33 -9.26 6.62
C PRO A 126 21.52 -8.29 6.50
N PRO A 127 22.15 -7.89 7.62
CA PRO A 127 23.42 -7.17 7.59
C PRO A 127 24.47 -7.98 6.83
N GLU A 128 25.34 -7.29 6.10
CA GLU A 128 26.54 -7.88 5.49
C GLU A 128 27.57 -8.32 6.53
#